data_AF-A0A7V6LFB6-F1
#
_entry.id   AF-A0A7V6LFB6-F1
#
_cell.length_a   1.000
_cell.length_b   1.000
_cell.length_c   1.000
_cell.angle_alpha   90.00
_cell.angle_beta   90.00
_cell.angle_gamma   90.00
#
_symmetry.space_group_name_H-M   'P 1'
#
loop_
_entity.id
_entity.type
_entity.pdbx_description
1 polymer ?
#
loop_
_entity_poly.entity_id
_entity_poly.type
_entity_poly.pdbx_seq_one_letter_code
_entity_poly.pdbx_strand_id
1 'polypeptide(L)'
;MNLYAHLSELPAAEATAFRALVTRLRAQPQHEPSPLLTSRIMAAVAAERAHPTPNVQPETRNQKPETRNQKPETRNPKLWYWAAAGLAACLLAVLTLFDRPAASTAADPTTAWLAANQEADGSWQPARHGGDSAYRPALTALAALALARDPADRFSTNVQRACDALTALQTPDGTFGGTGRVRAYNHALATYALATLAPQDGPAAVALERAVAYSRANQSVEGGWDYEPGSEGNAAVTSWQVQALAAAAAKGISQANIPLRKGLIWLRGAARDDGGVAYHRGSPGRSEGLAALTAHTLMTSGQAFEGLPAIGRRLTVNLTAEDSTADCYRDCAKVMAFESAGDTARAETVRDGMQLRRQAGSQDPWEPIGGTLYTCAFTALAHK
;
A
#
# COMPACT_ATOMS: atom_id res chain seq x y z
N MET A 1 -12.14 -27.98 27.36
CA MET A 1 -13.10 -28.02 26.24
C MET A 1 -13.00 -29.39 25.57
N ASN A 2 -14.05 -30.21 25.62
CA ASN A 2 -14.00 -31.56 25.06
C ASN A 2 -14.15 -31.51 23.53
N LEU A 3 -13.01 -31.44 22.83
CA LEU A 3 -12.90 -31.35 21.36
C LEU A 3 -13.66 -32.44 20.60
N TYR A 4 -14.06 -33.55 21.24
CA TYR A 4 -14.78 -34.64 20.58
C TYR A 4 -16.30 -34.42 20.51
N ALA A 5 -16.86 -33.50 21.29
CA ALA A 5 -18.32 -33.31 21.37
C ALA A 5 -18.93 -32.71 20.09
N HIS A 6 -18.13 -32.02 19.26
CA HIS A 6 -18.60 -31.34 18.04
C HIS A 6 -18.29 -32.11 16.75
N LEU A 7 -17.73 -33.32 16.84
CA LEU A 7 -17.37 -34.11 15.66
C LEU A 7 -18.56 -34.82 15.02
N SER A 8 -19.71 -34.91 15.70
CA SER A 8 -20.96 -35.43 15.16
C SER A 8 -21.67 -34.45 14.22
N GLU A 9 -21.26 -33.19 14.21
CA GLU A 9 -21.82 -32.14 13.33
C GLU A 9 -21.06 -32.01 12.01
N LEU A 10 -19.92 -32.72 11.86
CA LEU A 10 -19.13 -32.75 10.65
C LEU A 10 -19.49 -33.97 9.77
N PRO A 11 -19.44 -33.84 8.43
CA PRO A 11 -19.47 -34.98 7.54
C PRO A 11 -18.40 -36.02 7.92
N ALA A 12 -18.73 -37.32 7.81
CA ALA A 12 -17.91 -38.41 8.38
C ALA A 12 -16.44 -38.42 7.91
N ALA A 13 -16.18 -37.99 6.67
CA ALA A 13 -14.83 -37.87 6.13
C ALA A 13 -14.01 -36.77 6.83
N GLU A 14 -14.63 -35.62 7.11
CA GLU A 14 -14.00 -34.46 7.75
C GLU A 14 -13.75 -34.71 9.24
N ALA A 15 -14.72 -35.34 9.93
CA ALA A 15 -14.55 -35.78 11.32
C ALA A 15 -13.37 -36.75 11.46
N THR A 16 -13.18 -37.64 10.47
CA THR A 16 -12.07 -38.60 10.44
C THR A 16 -10.72 -37.92 10.22
N ALA A 17 -10.65 -37.01 9.24
CA ALA A 17 -9.44 -36.23 8.96
C ALA A 17 -9.01 -35.37 10.17
N PHE A 18 -9.97 -34.74 10.84
CA PHE A 18 -9.70 -33.92 12.02
C PHE A 18 -9.19 -34.74 13.20
N ARG A 19 -9.78 -35.92 13.46
CA ARG A 19 -9.28 -36.85 14.49
C ARG A 19 -7.83 -37.27 14.23
N ALA A 20 -7.47 -37.55 12.98
CA ALA A 20 -6.11 -37.92 12.61
C ALA A 20 -5.09 -36.78 12.86
N LEU A 21 -5.47 -35.53 12.57
CA LEU A 21 -4.64 -34.37 12.79
C LEU A 21 -4.37 -34.11 14.29
N VAL A 22 -5.41 -34.17 15.12
CA VAL A 22 -5.29 -33.97 16.58
C VAL A 22 -4.38 -35.01 17.21
N THR A 23 -4.50 -36.28 16.79
CA THR A 23 -3.62 -37.36 17.26
C THR A 23 -2.16 -37.09 16.90
N ARG A 24 -1.89 -36.60 15.68
CA ARG A 24 -0.53 -36.27 15.23
C ARG A 24 0.08 -35.12 16.04
N LEU A 25 -0.70 -34.09 16.34
CA LEU A 25 -0.23 -32.94 17.13
C LEU A 25 0.06 -33.30 18.59
N ARG A 26 -0.76 -34.18 19.18
CA ARG A 26 -0.54 -34.66 20.56
C ARG A 26 0.66 -35.59 20.69
N ALA A 27 1.07 -36.24 19.61
CA ALA A 27 2.25 -37.10 19.57
C ALA A 27 3.56 -36.32 19.41
N GLN A 28 3.53 -34.99 19.22
CA GLN A 28 4.75 -34.20 19.12
C GLN A 28 5.30 -33.83 20.52
N PRO A 29 6.62 -33.95 20.74
CA PRO A 29 7.24 -33.54 21.98
C PRO A 29 7.18 -32.02 22.16
N GLN A 30 6.82 -31.56 23.36
CA GLN A 30 6.82 -30.14 23.69
C GLN A 30 8.26 -29.65 23.87
N HIS A 31 8.64 -28.60 23.15
CA HIS A 31 9.96 -27.95 23.29
C HIS A 31 10.00 -27.07 24.54
N GLU A 32 10.94 -27.32 25.44
CA GLU A 32 11.26 -26.41 26.54
C GLU A 32 11.98 -25.14 26.04
N PRO A 33 11.66 -23.94 26.57
CA PRO A 33 12.38 -22.71 26.24
C PRO A 33 13.82 -22.72 26.77
N SER A 34 14.73 -22.13 25.97
CA SER A 34 16.18 -22.13 26.24
C SER A 34 16.54 -21.52 27.59
N PRO A 35 17.38 -22.18 28.42
CA PRO A 35 17.70 -21.76 29.79
C PRO A 35 18.50 -20.45 29.89
N LEU A 36 18.89 -19.84 28.77
CA LEU A 36 19.76 -18.65 28.71
C LEU A 36 19.03 -17.37 28.26
N LEU A 37 17.70 -17.39 28.19
CA LEU A 37 16.92 -16.22 27.76
C LEU A 37 17.08 -15.02 28.71
N THR A 38 17.06 -15.26 30.02
CA THR A 38 17.13 -14.22 31.04
C THR A 38 18.50 -13.51 31.08
N SER A 39 19.58 -14.25 30.85
CA SER A 39 20.94 -13.67 30.88
C SER A 39 21.19 -12.75 29.68
N ARG A 40 20.62 -13.07 28.51
CA ARG A 40 20.70 -12.22 27.31
C ARG A 40 19.98 -10.88 27.47
N ILE A 41 18.85 -10.87 28.18
CA ILE A 41 18.08 -9.65 28.45
C ILE A 41 18.85 -8.72 29.39
N MET A 42 19.52 -9.27 30.41
CA MET A 42 20.28 -8.45 31.37
C MET A 42 21.57 -7.86 30.80
N ALA A 43 22.24 -8.56 29.89
CA ALA A 43 23.42 -8.04 29.21
C ALA A 43 23.07 -6.83 28.30
N ALA A 44 21.91 -6.86 27.64
CA ALA A 44 21.45 -5.77 26.79
C ALA A 44 21.16 -4.48 27.58
N VAL A 45 20.55 -4.59 28.76
CA VAL A 45 20.20 -3.44 29.61
C VAL A 45 21.44 -2.76 30.22
N ALA A 46 22.52 -3.49 30.44
CA ALA A 46 23.76 -2.93 30.97
C ALA A 46 24.53 -2.09 29.94
N ALA A 47 24.50 -2.50 28.66
CA ALA A 47 25.15 -1.79 27.56
C ALA A 47 24.53 -0.39 27.30
N GLU A 48 23.24 -0.25 27.58
CA GLU A 48 22.47 0.97 27.34
C GLU A 48 22.79 2.12 28.35
N ARG A 49 23.41 1.79 29.49
CA ARG A 49 23.68 2.76 30.58
C ARG A 49 24.99 3.54 30.46
N ALA A 50 25.79 3.31 29.41
CA ALA A 50 27.23 3.64 29.46
C ALA A 50 27.75 4.67 28.43
N HIS A 51 26.95 5.49 27.74
CA HIS A 51 27.49 6.42 26.71
C HIS A 51 27.18 7.91 26.95
N PRO A 52 28.22 8.78 27.10
CA PRO A 52 28.12 10.24 27.16
C PRO A 52 28.44 10.95 25.81
N THR A 53 27.90 12.17 25.63
CA THR A 53 28.06 13.09 24.48
C THR A 53 29.38 13.88 24.50
N PRO A 54 29.87 14.38 23.33
CA PRO A 54 30.15 15.83 23.20
C PRO A 54 29.97 16.45 21.79
N ASN A 55 30.20 17.78 21.72
CA ASN A 55 29.70 18.82 20.80
C ASN A 55 30.84 19.55 20.01
N VAL A 56 30.45 20.38 19.01
CA VAL A 56 31.06 21.62 18.42
C VAL A 56 31.79 21.60 17.04
N GLN A 57 31.38 22.57 16.19
CA GLN A 57 31.71 23.10 14.82
C GLN A 57 32.97 24.04 14.76
N PRO A 58 33.24 24.93 13.76
CA PRO A 58 33.23 24.95 12.25
C PRO A 58 34.47 25.68 11.61
N GLU A 59 34.58 25.87 10.26
CA GLU A 59 35.23 27.02 9.52
C GLU A 59 35.29 26.81 7.96
N THR A 60 34.67 27.63 7.08
CA THR A 60 35.06 28.85 6.28
C THR A 60 35.54 28.70 4.80
N ARG A 61 34.68 29.19 3.87
CA ARG A 61 34.79 30.22 2.78
C ARG A 61 35.96 30.32 1.73
N ASN A 62 35.53 30.73 0.50
CA ASN A 62 36.18 31.49 -0.63
C ASN A 62 36.81 30.66 -1.78
N GLN A 63 36.89 31.07 -3.07
CA GLN A 63 36.22 32.01 -4.02
C GLN A 63 36.72 31.67 -5.47
N LYS A 64 35.98 32.13 -6.50
CA LYS A 64 36.15 32.02 -7.99
C LYS A 64 37.41 32.74 -8.56
N PRO A 65 37.84 32.59 -9.86
CA PRO A 65 37.19 33.12 -11.10
C PRO A 65 37.30 32.14 -12.32
N GLU A 66 36.45 32.05 -13.36
CA GLU A 66 35.95 32.93 -14.47
C GLU A 66 36.90 33.20 -15.67
N THR A 67 36.50 32.74 -16.88
CA THR A 67 36.76 33.27 -18.28
C THR A 67 36.18 32.23 -19.29
N ARG A 68 35.11 32.47 -20.05
CA ARG A 68 34.78 33.29 -21.25
C ARG A 68 35.30 32.78 -22.62
N ASN A 69 34.35 32.22 -23.37
CA ASN A 69 34.04 32.20 -24.83
C ASN A 69 35.15 32.14 -25.90
N GLN A 70 34.98 31.28 -26.91
CA GLN A 70 34.40 31.62 -28.24
C GLN A 70 34.52 30.45 -29.25
N LYS A 71 33.51 30.32 -30.12
CA LYS A 71 33.46 29.62 -31.42
C LYS A 71 32.92 30.68 -32.40
N PRO A 72 33.36 30.82 -33.67
CA PRO A 72 32.88 30.00 -34.82
C PRO A 72 34.04 29.75 -35.84
N GLU A 73 33.97 28.91 -36.88
CA GLU A 73 33.18 29.02 -38.11
C GLU A 73 33.27 27.74 -38.98
N THR A 74 32.34 27.71 -39.92
CA THR A 74 31.93 26.80 -40.99
C THR A 74 32.97 26.26 -41.98
N ARG A 75 32.77 24.99 -42.43
CA ARG A 75 33.01 24.56 -43.83
C ARG A 75 32.10 23.36 -44.19
N ASN A 76 31.36 23.49 -45.29
CA ASN A 76 30.28 22.59 -45.75
C ASN A 76 30.81 21.48 -46.72
N PRO A 77 30.01 20.51 -47.23
CA PRO A 77 30.14 19.08 -46.93
C PRO A 77 30.54 18.22 -48.15
N LYS A 78 30.90 16.94 -47.93
CA LYS A 78 31.14 15.95 -49.01
C LYS A 78 29.98 14.95 -49.11
N LEU A 79 29.70 14.55 -50.36
CA LEU A 79 28.51 13.87 -50.91
C LEU A 79 28.20 12.42 -50.47
N TRP A 80 28.64 11.98 -49.29
CA TRP A 80 28.38 10.62 -48.77
C TRP A 80 27.23 10.55 -47.75
N TYR A 81 26.65 11.71 -47.42
CA TYR A 81 25.62 11.87 -46.37
C TYR A 81 24.24 11.26 -46.69
N TRP A 82 23.91 10.94 -47.95
CA TRP A 82 22.57 10.45 -48.30
C TRP A 82 22.38 8.93 -48.23
N ALA A 83 23.45 8.14 -48.18
CA ALA A 83 23.35 6.69 -47.95
C ALA A 83 23.41 6.32 -46.46
N ALA A 84 24.09 7.13 -45.64
CA ALA A 84 24.07 7.00 -44.19
C ALA A 84 22.80 7.60 -43.55
N ALA A 85 22.18 8.62 -44.17
CA ALA A 85 20.95 9.23 -43.65
C ALA A 85 19.72 8.32 -43.73
N GLY A 86 19.62 7.41 -44.72
CA GLY A 86 18.52 6.44 -44.78
C GLY A 86 18.64 5.37 -43.68
N LEU A 87 19.85 4.90 -43.41
CA LEU A 87 20.11 3.89 -42.38
C LEU A 87 20.07 4.51 -40.97
N ALA A 88 20.52 5.76 -40.81
CA ALA A 88 20.39 6.53 -39.59
C ALA A 88 18.96 7.01 -39.33
N ALA A 89 18.14 7.30 -40.35
CA ALA A 89 16.72 7.62 -40.18
C ALA A 89 15.88 6.40 -39.83
N CYS A 90 16.22 5.21 -40.35
CA CYS A 90 15.61 3.95 -39.92
C CYS A 90 16.09 3.55 -38.51
N LEU A 91 17.36 3.78 -38.15
CA LEU A 91 17.85 3.59 -36.78
C LEU A 91 17.27 4.63 -35.81
N LEU A 92 17.09 5.89 -36.21
CA LEU A 92 16.41 6.90 -35.40
C LEU A 92 14.92 6.60 -35.29
N ALA A 93 14.25 6.12 -36.33
CA ALA A 93 12.84 5.72 -36.25
C ALA A 93 12.64 4.48 -35.38
N VAL A 94 13.57 3.52 -35.40
CA VAL A 94 13.58 2.38 -34.48
C VAL A 94 13.95 2.83 -33.06
N LEU A 95 14.88 3.78 -32.89
CA LEU A 95 15.23 4.36 -31.59
C LEU A 95 14.13 5.27 -31.01
N THR A 96 13.31 5.92 -31.83
CA THR A 96 12.15 6.72 -31.36
C THR A 96 10.89 5.88 -31.19
N LEU A 97 10.76 4.74 -31.88
CA LEU A 97 9.76 3.72 -31.57
C LEU A 97 10.11 2.90 -30.31
N PHE A 98 11.39 2.91 -29.91
CA PHE A 98 11.89 2.37 -28.64
C PHE A 98 12.34 3.45 -27.64
N ASP A 99 12.06 4.73 -27.92
CA ASP A 99 12.09 5.78 -26.92
C ASP A 99 10.92 5.49 -26.00
N ARG A 100 11.17 4.65 -25.00
CA ARG A 100 10.46 4.78 -23.74
C ARG A 100 10.49 6.27 -23.43
N PRO A 101 9.35 6.93 -23.21
CA PRO A 101 9.39 8.31 -22.74
C PRO A 101 10.36 8.31 -21.57
N ALA A 102 11.47 9.04 -21.74
CA ALA A 102 12.44 9.22 -20.68
C ALA A 102 11.61 9.64 -19.46
N ALA A 103 11.73 8.89 -18.35
CA ALA A 103 10.97 9.16 -17.14
C ALA A 103 11.01 10.68 -16.91
N SER A 104 9.83 11.30 -16.86
CA SER A 104 9.70 12.76 -16.80
C SER A 104 10.73 13.30 -15.81
N THR A 105 11.60 14.20 -16.27
CA THR A 105 12.64 14.77 -15.42
C THR A 105 12.03 15.61 -14.29
N ALA A 106 10.80 16.11 -14.50
CA ALA A 106 9.98 16.76 -13.49
C ALA A 106 8.99 15.78 -12.83
N ALA A 107 8.81 15.91 -11.53
CA ALA A 107 7.76 15.20 -10.81
C ALA A 107 6.37 15.65 -11.30
N ASP A 108 5.40 14.73 -11.28
CA ASP A 108 4.00 15.06 -11.53
C ASP A 108 3.53 16.17 -10.57
N PRO A 109 2.76 17.18 -11.03
CA PRO A 109 2.30 18.29 -10.20
C PRO A 109 1.54 17.84 -8.93
N THR A 110 0.86 16.69 -8.95
CA THR A 110 0.16 16.13 -7.78
C THR A 110 1.14 15.66 -6.72
N THR A 111 2.15 14.90 -7.13
CA THR A 111 3.18 14.37 -6.25
C THR A 111 4.03 15.51 -5.68
N ALA A 112 4.37 16.50 -6.50
CA ALA A 112 5.05 17.72 -6.05
C ALA A 112 4.21 18.51 -5.03
N TRP A 113 2.89 18.64 -5.26
CA TRP A 113 1.97 19.27 -4.32
C TRP A 113 1.91 18.51 -2.99
N LEU A 114 1.85 17.18 -3.01
CA LEU A 114 1.87 16.36 -1.79
C LEU A 114 3.15 16.62 -0.98
N ALA A 115 4.32 16.57 -1.63
CA ALA A 115 5.59 16.82 -0.98
C ALA A 115 5.69 18.23 -0.36
N ALA A 116 5.16 19.25 -1.05
CA ALA A 116 5.16 20.63 -0.58
C ALA A 116 4.19 20.88 0.60
N ASN A 117 3.19 20.03 0.80
CA ASN A 117 2.19 20.15 1.88
C ASN A 117 2.46 19.18 3.05
N GLN A 118 3.64 18.57 3.13
CA GLN A 118 4.04 17.78 4.31
C GLN A 118 4.34 18.72 5.49
N GLU A 119 3.84 18.37 6.67
CA GLU A 119 4.07 19.15 7.90
C GLU A 119 5.51 19.03 8.40
N ALA A 120 5.88 19.92 9.34
CA ALA A 120 7.19 19.88 9.99
C ALA A 120 7.43 18.55 10.74
N ASP A 121 6.39 17.98 11.34
CA ASP A 121 6.46 16.68 12.03
C ASP A 121 6.42 15.46 11.10
N GLY A 122 6.36 15.67 9.78
CA GLY A 122 6.38 14.59 8.77
C GLY A 122 5.02 14.02 8.40
N SER A 123 3.94 14.41 9.09
CA SER A 123 2.57 13.99 8.73
C SER A 123 1.93 14.93 7.70
N TRP A 124 0.70 14.61 7.27
CA TRP A 124 -0.18 15.55 6.57
C TRP A 124 -1.44 15.81 7.40
N GLN A 125 -1.83 17.08 7.54
CA GLN A 125 -3.01 17.48 8.32
C GLN A 125 -4.24 17.67 7.42
N PRO A 126 -5.25 16.78 7.45
CA PRO A 126 -6.41 16.87 6.56
C PRO A 126 -7.21 18.17 6.73
N ALA A 127 -7.32 18.68 7.97
CA ALA A 127 -8.07 19.89 8.30
C ALA A 127 -7.56 21.16 7.56
N ARG A 128 -6.28 21.21 7.18
CA ARG A 128 -5.73 22.33 6.39
C ARG A 128 -6.16 22.29 4.93
N HIS A 129 -6.77 21.19 4.49
CA HIS A 129 -7.15 20.90 3.12
C HIS A 129 -8.62 20.51 2.98
N GLY A 130 -9.46 20.85 3.97
CA GLY A 130 -10.91 20.61 3.94
C GLY A 130 -11.35 19.22 4.40
N GLY A 131 -10.44 18.38 4.92
CA GLY A 131 -10.76 17.06 5.46
C GLY A 131 -10.87 17.02 6.99
N ASP A 132 -11.28 15.88 7.52
CA ASP A 132 -11.38 15.65 8.96
C ASP A 132 -10.02 15.23 9.56
N SER A 133 -9.58 15.99 10.57
CA SER A 133 -8.35 15.74 11.33
C SER A 133 -8.25 14.32 11.93
N ALA A 134 -9.39 13.67 12.18
CA ALA A 134 -9.44 12.33 12.74
C ALA A 134 -8.79 11.28 11.81
N TYR A 135 -8.69 11.55 10.50
CA TYR A 135 -8.05 10.67 9.50
C TYR A 135 -6.58 10.99 9.23
N ARG A 136 -5.92 11.78 10.10
CA ARG A 136 -4.50 12.14 9.94
C ARG A 136 -3.56 10.94 9.69
N PRO A 137 -3.68 9.79 10.40
CA PRO A 137 -2.85 8.62 10.10
C PRO A 137 -3.08 8.04 8.69
N ALA A 138 -4.34 7.82 8.29
CA ALA A 138 -4.68 7.30 6.97
C ALA A 138 -4.16 8.19 5.84
N LEU A 139 -4.31 9.51 5.98
CA LEU A 139 -3.95 10.47 4.95
C LEU A 139 -2.44 10.67 4.86
N THR A 140 -1.74 10.58 5.99
CA THR A 140 -0.26 10.52 6.02
C THR A 140 0.24 9.26 5.32
N ALA A 141 -0.40 8.10 5.58
CA ALA A 141 -0.05 6.83 4.96
C ALA A 141 -0.26 6.84 3.44
N LEU A 142 -1.41 7.35 2.96
CA LEU A 142 -1.71 7.46 1.54
C LEU A 142 -0.75 8.41 0.81
N ALA A 143 -0.45 9.57 1.40
CA ALA A 143 0.53 10.50 0.84
C ALA A 143 1.91 9.86 0.74
N ALA A 144 2.38 9.16 1.78
CA ALA A 144 3.66 8.46 1.76
C ALA A 144 3.73 7.37 0.69
N LEU A 145 2.67 6.54 0.57
CA LEU A 145 2.57 5.51 -0.47
C LEU A 145 2.61 6.12 -1.87
N ALA A 146 1.93 7.25 -2.08
CA ALA A 146 1.94 7.95 -3.36
C ALA A 146 3.33 8.53 -3.71
N LEU A 147 3.98 9.20 -2.75
CA LEU A 147 5.33 9.75 -2.94
C LEU A 147 6.37 8.66 -3.23
N ALA A 148 6.24 7.49 -2.61
CA ALA A 148 7.13 6.34 -2.80
C ALA A 148 7.03 5.69 -4.19
N ARG A 149 6.01 6.04 -4.99
CA ARG A 149 5.90 5.57 -6.38
C ARG A 149 6.77 6.35 -7.35
N ASP A 150 7.38 7.46 -6.95
CA ASP A 150 8.26 8.22 -7.85
C ASP A 150 9.44 7.35 -8.31
N PRO A 151 9.59 7.09 -9.62
CA PRO A 151 10.59 6.15 -10.13
C PRO A 151 12.03 6.65 -9.96
N ALA A 152 12.22 7.93 -9.65
CA ALA A 152 13.53 8.53 -9.40
C ALA A 152 13.84 8.70 -7.89
N ASP A 153 12.98 8.18 -7.01
CA ASP A 153 13.13 8.22 -5.56
C ASP A 153 13.36 9.64 -5.00
N ARG A 154 12.80 10.65 -5.66
CA ARG A 154 13.02 12.07 -5.31
C ARG A 154 12.48 12.43 -3.93
N PHE A 155 11.51 11.67 -3.44
CA PHE A 155 10.76 11.96 -2.22
C PHE A 155 11.09 11.00 -1.06
N SER A 156 12.20 10.26 -1.14
CA SER A 156 12.65 9.34 -0.06
C SER A 156 12.70 9.98 1.32
N THR A 157 13.16 11.24 1.42
CA THR A 157 13.18 11.97 2.69
C THR A 157 11.77 12.25 3.23
N ASN A 158 10.83 12.61 2.35
CA ASN A 158 9.43 12.81 2.73
C ASN A 158 8.81 11.49 3.22
N VAL A 159 9.09 10.38 2.54
CA VAL A 159 8.61 9.04 2.88
C VAL A 159 9.15 8.59 4.25
N GLN A 160 10.44 8.80 4.52
CA GLN A 160 11.04 8.48 5.82
C GLN A 160 10.38 9.27 6.95
N ARG A 161 10.24 10.59 6.79
CA ARG A 161 9.57 11.45 7.77
C ARG A 161 8.11 11.05 8.01
N ALA A 162 7.43 10.55 6.97
CA ALA A 162 6.07 10.04 7.11
C ALA A 162 6.03 8.75 7.95
N CYS A 163 6.99 7.84 7.77
CA CYS A 163 7.10 6.63 8.60
C CYS A 163 7.37 6.96 10.06
N ASP A 164 8.24 7.95 10.32
CA ASP A 164 8.52 8.44 11.67
C ASP A 164 7.28 9.07 12.30
N ALA A 165 6.54 9.89 11.53
CA ALA A 165 5.29 10.49 11.97
C ALA A 165 4.21 9.45 12.28
N LEU A 166 4.04 8.43 11.43
CA LEU A 166 3.12 7.32 11.69
C LEU A 166 3.51 6.59 12.97
N THR A 167 4.80 6.29 13.17
CA THR A 167 5.32 5.67 14.39
C THR A 167 4.93 6.49 15.63
N ALA A 168 5.07 7.81 15.58
CA ALA A 168 4.68 8.70 16.68
C ALA A 168 3.15 8.81 16.88
N LEU A 169 2.35 8.63 15.83
CA LEU A 169 0.88 8.63 15.89
C LEU A 169 0.29 7.31 16.41
N GLN A 170 1.09 6.25 16.55
CA GLN A 170 0.60 4.96 17.05
C GLN A 170 0.22 5.05 18.53
N THR A 171 -0.97 4.56 18.85
CA THR A 171 -1.47 4.50 20.23
C THR A 171 -0.86 3.32 21.02
N PRO A 172 -0.90 3.34 22.38
CA PRO A 172 -0.26 2.31 23.21
C PRO A 172 -0.72 0.87 22.94
N ASP A 173 -1.95 0.67 22.51
CA ASP A 173 -2.55 -0.62 22.11
C ASP A 173 -2.18 -1.06 20.68
N GLY A 174 -1.37 -0.27 19.97
CA GLY A 174 -0.83 -0.62 18.65
C GLY A 174 -1.69 -0.19 17.46
N THR A 175 -2.85 0.43 17.70
CA THR A 175 -3.73 0.96 16.64
C THR A 175 -3.38 2.41 16.28
N PHE A 176 -4.03 2.93 15.24
CA PHE A 176 -3.92 4.31 14.81
C PHE A 176 -5.28 5.03 14.86
N GLY A 177 -5.41 6.03 15.73
CA GLY A 177 -6.48 7.04 15.76
C GLY A 177 -7.94 6.57 15.94
N GLY A 178 -8.79 7.48 16.41
CA GLY A 178 -10.26 7.42 16.32
C GLY A 178 -10.96 6.23 16.98
N THR A 179 -12.24 6.02 16.63
CA THR A 179 -13.08 4.86 16.97
C THR A 179 -13.87 4.44 15.71
N GLY A 180 -14.50 3.26 15.75
CA GLY A 180 -15.34 2.75 14.66
C GLY A 180 -14.66 2.85 13.28
N ARG A 181 -15.35 3.50 12.34
CA ARG A 181 -14.88 3.70 10.96
C ARG A 181 -13.53 4.41 10.87
N VAL A 182 -13.33 5.46 11.66
CA VAL A 182 -12.08 6.25 11.64
C VAL A 182 -10.90 5.36 12.00
N ARG A 183 -11.04 4.57 13.08
CA ARG A 183 -9.99 3.65 13.54
C ARG A 183 -9.69 2.59 12.50
N ALA A 184 -10.72 1.98 11.91
CA ALA A 184 -10.54 0.91 10.94
C ALA A 184 -9.70 1.35 9.73
N TYR A 185 -10.00 2.51 9.15
CA TYR A 185 -9.26 3.02 7.99
C TYR A 185 -7.87 3.54 8.35
N ASN A 186 -7.74 4.32 9.42
CA ASN A 186 -6.43 4.76 9.92
C ASN A 186 -5.51 3.57 10.17
N HIS A 187 -6.02 2.56 10.87
CA HIS A 187 -5.24 1.40 11.23
C HIS A 187 -4.81 0.60 10.01
N ALA A 188 -5.75 0.26 9.10
CA ALA A 188 -5.42 -0.53 7.92
C ALA A 188 -4.41 0.18 7.00
N LEU A 189 -4.62 1.48 6.71
CA LEU A 189 -3.75 2.24 5.80
C LEU A 189 -2.39 2.55 6.43
N ALA A 190 -2.33 2.94 7.71
CA ALA A 190 -1.05 3.18 8.40
C ALA A 190 -0.22 1.90 8.51
N THR A 191 -0.87 0.77 8.83
CA THR A 191 -0.20 -0.54 8.85
C THR A 191 0.34 -0.88 7.46
N TYR A 192 -0.44 -0.67 6.39
CA TYR A 192 0.01 -0.93 5.03
C TYR A 192 1.20 -0.05 4.61
N ALA A 193 1.18 1.25 4.96
CA ALA A 193 2.29 2.15 4.68
C ALA A 193 3.57 1.75 5.43
N LEU A 194 3.49 1.46 6.73
CA LEU A 194 4.67 0.96 7.48
C LEU A 194 5.16 -0.38 6.91
N ALA A 195 4.24 -1.30 6.62
CA ALA A 195 4.53 -2.60 6.03
C ALA A 195 5.16 -2.50 4.64
N THR A 196 4.92 -1.42 3.90
CA THR A 196 5.50 -1.22 2.57
C THR A 196 6.79 -0.41 2.64
N LEU A 197 6.82 0.67 3.42
CA LEU A 197 7.80 1.74 3.30
C LEU A 197 8.83 1.79 4.43
N ALA A 198 8.48 1.36 5.64
CA ALA A 198 9.37 1.51 6.79
C ALA A 198 10.62 0.61 6.67
N PRO A 199 11.78 1.02 7.22
CA PRO A 199 12.92 0.14 7.42
C PRO A 199 12.55 -1.15 8.18
N GLN A 200 13.34 -2.22 8.00
CA GLN A 200 13.09 -3.51 8.68
C GLN A 200 13.47 -3.48 10.18
N ASP A 201 14.21 -2.47 10.60
CA ASP A 201 14.68 -2.27 11.96
C ASP A 201 14.28 -0.89 12.50
N GLY A 202 14.55 -0.68 13.79
CA GLY A 202 14.25 0.59 14.48
C GLY A 202 12.78 0.75 14.91
N PRO A 203 12.42 1.97 15.37
CA PRO A 203 11.10 2.22 15.98
C PRO A 203 9.91 1.91 15.08
N ALA A 204 10.03 2.16 13.78
CA ALA A 204 8.96 1.90 12.81
C ALA A 204 8.68 0.40 12.63
N ALA A 205 9.72 -0.44 12.70
CA ALA A 205 9.57 -1.90 12.67
C ALA A 205 8.81 -2.41 13.90
N VAL A 206 9.15 -1.89 15.08
CA VAL A 206 8.43 -2.21 16.34
C VAL A 206 6.98 -1.75 16.27
N ALA A 207 6.72 -0.56 15.72
CA ALA A 207 5.36 -0.06 15.50
C ALA A 207 4.57 -0.98 14.56
N LEU A 208 5.19 -1.43 13.47
CA LEU A 208 4.56 -2.37 12.54
C LEU A 208 4.21 -3.70 13.21
N GLU A 209 5.09 -4.29 14.03
CA GLU A 209 4.78 -5.51 14.77
C GLU A 209 3.58 -5.35 15.70
N ARG A 210 3.50 -4.22 16.42
CA ARG A 210 2.35 -3.89 17.29
C ARG A 210 1.06 -3.70 16.49
N ALA A 211 1.16 -3.09 15.31
CA ALA A 211 0.03 -2.89 14.42
C ALA A 211 -0.52 -4.22 13.87
N VAL A 212 0.36 -5.15 13.48
CA VAL A 212 -0.01 -6.51 13.06
C VAL A 212 -0.63 -7.28 14.23
N ALA A 213 -0.10 -7.14 15.44
CA ALA A 213 -0.68 -7.76 16.63
C ALA A 213 -2.12 -7.27 16.88
N TYR A 214 -2.37 -5.97 16.72
CA TYR A 214 -3.72 -5.39 16.81
C TYR A 214 -4.64 -5.93 15.71
N SER A 215 -4.20 -5.95 14.44
CA SER A 215 -5.00 -6.49 13.32
C SER A 215 -5.38 -7.94 13.57
N ARG A 216 -4.48 -8.76 14.11
CA ARG A 216 -4.77 -10.16 14.47
C ARG A 216 -5.79 -10.26 15.59
N ALA A 217 -5.67 -9.44 16.63
CA ALA A 217 -6.56 -9.48 17.79
C ALA A 217 -7.99 -9.03 17.46
N ASN A 218 -8.16 -8.19 16.44
CA ASN A 218 -9.45 -7.60 16.05
C ASN A 218 -10.00 -8.16 14.72
N GLN A 219 -9.51 -9.32 14.27
CA GLN A 219 -10.08 -10.04 13.13
C GLN A 219 -11.33 -10.81 13.57
N SER A 220 -12.40 -10.77 12.78
CA SER A 220 -13.61 -11.54 13.03
C SER A 220 -13.35 -13.05 12.98
N VAL A 221 -14.26 -13.85 13.54
CA VAL A 221 -14.14 -15.32 13.50
C VAL A 221 -14.25 -15.84 12.06
N GLU A 222 -14.98 -15.12 11.20
CA GLU A 222 -15.12 -15.36 9.77
C GLU A 222 -13.87 -14.97 8.96
N GLY A 223 -12.96 -14.19 9.54
CA GLY A 223 -11.70 -13.77 8.93
C GLY A 223 -11.71 -12.37 8.31
N GLY A 224 -12.82 -11.64 8.40
CA GLY A 224 -12.92 -10.26 7.92
C GLY A 224 -12.59 -9.21 8.99
N TRP A 225 -12.61 -7.95 8.59
CA TRP A 225 -12.52 -6.80 9.49
C TRP A 225 -13.63 -5.81 9.20
N ASP A 226 -14.11 -5.18 10.26
CA ASP A 226 -15.14 -4.14 10.20
C ASP A 226 -14.85 -2.99 11.17
N TYR A 227 -15.79 -2.05 11.25
CA TYR A 227 -15.73 -0.90 12.14
C TYR A 227 -16.01 -1.26 13.59
N GLU A 228 -16.97 -2.17 13.81
CA GLU A 228 -17.45 -2.51 15.14
C GLU A 228 -17.21 -3.99 15.46
N PRO A 229 -16.97 -4.33 16.73
CA PRO A 229 -16.88 -5.72 17.18
C PRO A 229 -18.16 -6.51 16.85
N GLY A 230 -18.00 -7.80 16.53
CA GLY A 230 -19.11 -8.73 16.29
C GLY A 230 -19.65 -8.74 14.86
N SER A 231 -19.15 -7.86 13.97
CA SER A 231 -19.40 -8.00 12.53
C SER A 231 -18.55 -9.11 11.92
N GLU A 232 -19.07 -9.79 10.89
CA GLU A 232 -18.30 -10.73 10.07
C GLU A 232 -17.18 -10.04 9.26
N GLY A 233 -17.30 -8.73 9.03
CA GLY A 233 -16.39 -7.94 8.20
C GLY A 233 -17.07 -7.23 7.03
N ASN A 234 -16.36 -6.27 6.44
CA ASN A 234 -16.74 -5.63 5.19
C ASN A 234 -15.60 -5.68 4.15
N ALA A 235 -15.95 -5.61 2.87
CA ALA A 235 -14.98 -5.78 1.78
C ALA A 235 -13.97 -4.62 1.68
N ALA A 236 -14.35 -3.41 2.09
CA ALA A 236 -13.47 -2.25 2.01
C ALA A 236 -12.29 -2.36 2.97
N VAL A 237 -12.57 -2.53 4.27
CA VAL A 237 -11.56 -2.63 5.32
C VAL A 237 -10.77 -3.94 5.20
N THR A 238 -11.46 -5.05 4.89
CA THR A 238 -10.79 -6.34 4.74
C THR A 238 -9.78 -6.33 3.59
N SER A 239 -10.07 -5.67 2.47
CA SER A 239 -9.12 -5.57 1.35
C SER A 239 -7.85 -4.81 1.74
N TRP A 240 -7.97 -3.69 2.47
CA TRP A 240 -6.80 -2.95 2.97
C TRP A 240 -6.01 -3.72 4.03
N GLN A 241 -6.69 -4.40 4.95
CA GLN A 241 -6.04 -5.25 5.96
C GLN A 241 -5.26 -6.40 5.34
N VAL A 242 -5.82 -7.06 4.31
CA VAL A 242 -5.13 -8.13 3.60
C VAL A 242 -3.87 -7.63 2.91
N GLN A 243 -3.92 -6.46 2.25
CA GLN A 243 -2.73 -5.84 1.67
C GLN A 243 -1.67 -5.49 2.74
N ALA A 244 -2.09 -4.92 3.87
CA ALA A 244 -1.20 -4.62 4.99
C ALA A 244 -0.50 -5.87 5.54
N LEU A 245 -1.26 -6.95 5.77
CA LEU A 245 -0.74 -8.21 6.29
C LEU A 245 0.13 -8.94 5.27
N ALA A 246 -0.18 -8.86 3.98
CA ALA A 246 0.65 -9.40 2.92
C ALA A 246 2.01 -8.69 2.84
N ALA A 247 2.01 -7.35 2.87
CA ALA A 247 3.24 -6.57 2.92
C ALA A 247 4.06 -6.87 4.19
N ALA A 248 3.41 -6.99 5.35
CA ALA A 248 4.07 -7.33 6.61
C ALA A 248 4.67 -8.75 6.58
N ALA A 249 3.95 -9.72 6.01
CA ALA A 249 4.43 -11.09 5.84
C ALA A 249 5.64 -11.14 4.89
N ALA A 250 5.61 -10.36 3.79
CA ALA A 250 6.74 -10.23 2.87
C ALA A 250 7.97 -9.60 3.53
N LYS A 251 7.78 -8.72 4.52
CA LYS A 251 8.83 -8.19 5.41
C LYS A 251 9.30 -9.15 6.50
N GLY A 252 8.79 -10.38 6.55
CA GLY A 252 9.22 -11.40 7.52
C GLY A 252 8.46 -11.39 8.84
N ILE A 253 7.40 -10.59 9.00
CA ILE A 253 6.57 -10.60 10.22
C ILE A 253 5.68 -11.83 10.21
N SER A 254 6.19 -12.92 10.79
CA SER A 254 5.54 -14.24 10.78
C SER A 254 4.12 -14.23 11.36
N GLN A 255 3.85 -13.33 12.32
CA GLN A 255 2.54 -13.14 12.96
C GLN A 255 1.43 -12.70 11.98
N ALA A 256 1.78 -12.17 10.81
CA ALA A 256 0.82 -11.75 9.79
C ALA A 256 0.25 -12.93 8.96
N ASN A 257 0.95 -14.07 8.91
CA ASN A 257 0.61 -15.16 7.98
C ASN A 257 -0.78 -15.78 8.20
N ILE A 258 -1.16 -16.05 9.45
CA ILE A 258 -2.47 -16.64 9.77
C ILE A 258 -3.62 -15.67 9.47
N PRO A 259 -3.62 -14.42 10.00
CA PRO A 259 -4.70 -13.49 9.70
C PRO A 259 -4.79 -13.15 8.21
N LEU A 260 -3.66 -13.08 7.49
CA LEU A 260 -3.63 -12.92 6.03
C LEU A 260 -4.43 -14.02 5.32
N ARG A 261 -4.15 -15.29 5.62
CA ARG A 261 -4.85 -16.43 5.00
C ARG A 261 -6.35 -16.37 5.27
N LYS A 262 -6.75 -16.06 6.50
CA LYS A 262 -8.16 -15.90 6.87
C LYS A 262 -8.83 -14.76 6.08
N GLY A 263 -8.17 -13.61 5.96
CA GLY A 263 -8.67 -12.48 5.17
C GLY A 263 -8.81 -12.79 3.69
N LEU A 264 -7.85 -13.51 3.10
CA LEU A 264 -7.94 -13.96 1.71
C LEU A 264 -9.10 -14.93 1.47
N ILE A 265 -9.34 -15.86 2.41
CA ILE A 265 -10.51 -16.75 2.37
C ILE A 265 -11.81 -15.93 2.46
N TRP A 266 -11.85 -14.94 3.35
CA TRP A 266 -13.00 -14.05 3.49
C TRP A 266 -13.29 -13.29 2.18
N LEU A 267 -12.27 -12.68 1.56
CA LEU A 267 -12.40 -11.95 0.29
C LEU A 267 -12.82 -12.86 -0.86
N ARG A 268 -12.29 -14.09 -0.91
CA ARG A 268 -12.77 -15.11 -1.86
C ARG A 268 -14.27 -15.35 -1.72
N GLY A 269 -14.78 -15.43 -0.49
CA GLY A 269 -16.21 -15.60 -0.23
C GLY A 269 -17.06 -14.34 -0.48
N ALA A 270 -16.43 -13.16 -0.51
CA ALA A 270 -17.10 -11.90 -0.85
C ALA A 270 -17.22 -11.67 -2.36
N ALA A 271 -16.34 -12.28 -3.16
CA ALA A 271 -16.40 -12.28 -4.60
C ALA A 271 -17.52 -13.20 -5.11
N ARG A 272 -18.54 -12.61 -5.76
CA ARG A 272 -19.70 -13.33 -6.29
C ARG A 272 -19.43 -13.86 -7.70
N ASP A 273 -20.16 -14.90 -8.09
CA ASP A 273 -20.06 -15.51 -9.43
C ASP A 273 -20.42 -14.54 -10.57
N ASP A 274 -21.28 -13.55 -10.29
CA ASP A 274 -21.63 -12.47 -11.23
C ASP A 274 -20.54 -11.41 -11.40
N GLY A 275 -19.35 -11.63 -10.82
CA GLY A 275 -18.22 -10.71 -10.84
C GLY A 275 -18.41 -9.47 -9.96
N GLY A 276 -19.41 -9.44 -9.09
CA GLY A 276 -19.65 -8.37 -8.13
C GLY A 276 -19.01 -8.62 -6.77
N VAL A 277 -18.77 -7.52 -6.04
CA VAL A 277 -18.47 -7.55 -4.61
C VAL A 277 -19.47 -6.66 -3.90
N ALA A 278 -20.10 -7.22 -2.87
CA ALA A 278 -20.99 -6.50 -1.97
C ALA A 278 -20.19 -5.97 -0.77
N TYR A 279 -20.74 -4.97 -0.10
CA TYR A 279 -20.09 -4.38 1.08
C TYR A 279 -19.95 -5.39 2.22
N HIS A 280 -21.05 -6.07 2.60
CA HIS A 280 -21.04 -7.27 3.42
C HIS A 280 -21.41 -8.49 2.58
N ARG A 281 -20.91 -9.67 2.97
CA ARG A 281 -21.26 -10.93 2.30
C ARG A 281 -22.77 -11.17 2.36
N GLY A 282 -23.34 -11.76 1.30
CA GLY A 282 -24.77 -12.03 1.20
C GLY A 282 -25.67 -10.81 0.91
N SER A 283 -25.14 -9.58 0.96
CA SER A 283 -25.92 -8.39 0.59
C SER A 283 -26.15 -8.31 -0.93
N PRO A 284 -27.30 -7.77 -1.38
CA PRO A 284 -27.61 -7.67 -2.81
C PRO A 284 -26.82 -6.56 -3.52
N GLY A 285 -26.34 -5.55 -2.77
CA GLY A 285 -25.62 -4.40 -3.33
C GLY A 285 -24.31 -4.77 -4.03
N ARG A 286 -23.94 -3.98 -5.03
CA ARG A 286 -22.68 -4.11 -5.78
C ARG A 286 -21.94 -2.77 -5.77
N SER A 287 -20.62 -2.82 -5.64
CA SER A 287 -19.78 -1.63 -5.78
C SER A 287 -18.57 -1.95 -6.66
N GLU A 288 -18.39 -1.18 -7.74
CA GLU A 288 -17.22 -1.33 -8.59
C GLU A 288 -15.91 -1.02 -7.86
N GLY A 289 -15.91 -0.02 -6.97
CA GLY A 289 -14.73 0.31 -6.17
C GLY A 289 -14.31 -0.85 -5.27
N LEU A 290 -15.27 -1.52 -4.64
CA LEU A 290 -14.99 -2.72 -3.82
C LEU A 290 -14.57 -3.91 -4.69
N ALA A 291 -15.21 -4.11 -5.84
CA ALA A 291 -14.85 -5.17 -6.77
C ALA A 291 -13.42 -4.98 -7.29
N ALA A 292 -13.05 -3.75 -7.66
CA ALA A 292 -11.71 -3.40 -8.13
C ALA A 292 -10.65 -3.57 -7.03
N LEU A 293 -10.90 -3.05 -5.83
CA LEU A 293 -9.95 -3.20 -4.71
C LEU A 293 -9.77 -4.67 -4.30
N THR A 294 -10.86 -5.44 -4.27
CA THR A 294 -10.81 -6.88 -4.00
C THR A 294 -10.07 -7.62 -5.12
N ALA A 295 -10.30 -7.25 -6.39
CA ALA A 295 -9.61 -7.83 -7.53
C ALA A 295 -8.10 -7.63 -7.45
N HIS A 296 -7.66 -6.39 -7.23
CA HIS A 296 -6.26 -6.05 -6.99
C HIS A 296 -5.69 -6.90 -5.86
N THR A 297 -6.35 -6.90 -4.69
CA THR A 297 -5.90 -7.61 -3.49
C THR A 297 -5.74 -9.12 -3.73
N LEU A 298 -6.71 -9.77 -4.38
CA LEU A 298 -6.64 -11.20 -4.68
C LEU A 298 -5.52 -11.53 -5.69
N MET A 299 -5.24 -10.64 -6.64
CA MET A 299 -4.17 -10.82 -7.63
C MET A 299 -2.77 -10.56 -7.10
N THR A 300 -2.61 -9.67 -6.11
CA THR A 300 -1.29 -9.29 -5.58
C THR A 300 -0.98 -9.99 -4.26
N SER A 301 -1.90 -9.95 -3.30
CA SER A 301 -1.73 -10.55 -1.96
C SER A 301 -2.08 -12.04 -1.95
N GLY A 302 -2.86 -12.51 -2.94
CA GLY A 302 -3.28 -13.90 -3.09
C GLY A 302 -2.41 -14.76 -3.99
N GLN A 303 -1.29 -14.25 -4.52
CA GLN A 303 -0.48 -14.93 -5.56
C GLN A 303 -0.01 -16.33 -5.17
N ALA A 304 0.35 -16.52 -3.90
CA ALA A 304 0.80 -17.81 -3.39
C ALA A 304 -0.33 -18.85 -3.20
N PHE A 305 -1.59 -18.46 -3.41
CA PHE A 305 -2.77 -19.31 -3.19
C PHE A 305 -3.46 -19.62 -4.51
N GLU A 306 -3.62 -20.92 -4.78
CA GLU A 306 -4.21 -21.40 -6.01
C GLU A 306 -5.61 -20.81 -6.25
N GLY A 307 -5.84 -20.36 -7.48
CA GLY A 307 -7.14 -19.86 -7.92
C GLY A 307 -7.48 -18.41 -7.53
N LEU A 308 -6.88 -17.82 -6.49
CA LEU A 308 -7.22 -16.45 -6.07
C LEU A 308 -6.93 -15.39 -7.14
N PRO A 309 -5.78 -15.38 -7.83
CA PRO A 309 -5.54 -14.43 -8.91
C PRO A 309 -6.53 -14.58 -10.08
N ALA A 310 -7.02 -15.79 -10.34
CA ALA A 310 -8.02 -16.02 -11.38
C ALA A 310 -9.38 -15.44 -11.01
N ILE A 311 -9.76 -15.47 -9.72
CA ILE A 311 -10.97 -14.78 -9.22
C ILE A 311 -10.81 -13.27 -9.41
N GLY A 312 -9.66 -12.71 -9.02
CA GLY A 312 -9.38 -11.28 -9.20
C GLY A 312 -9.48 -10.84 -10.67
N ARG A 313 -8.89 -11.58 -11.61
CA ARG A 313 -9.04 -11.32 -13.05
C ARG A 313 -10.48 -11.41 -13.56
N ARG A 314 -11.32 -12.26 -12.98
CA ARG A 314 -12.75 -12.30 -13.35
C ARG A 314 -13.49 -11.05 -12.88
N LEU A 315 -13.19 -10.57 -11.67
CA LEU A 315 -13.78 -9.33 -11.16
C LEU A 315 -13.44 -8.13 -12.06
N THR A 316 -12.25 -8.07 -12.66
CA THR A 316 -11.84 -6.96 -13.54
C THR A 316 -12.58 -6.91 -14.89
N VAL A 317 -13.15 -8.03 -15.35
CA VAL A 317 -13.89 -8.09 -16.63
C VAL A 317 -15.10 -7.16 -16.61
N ASN A 318 -15.78 -7.04 -15.47
CA ASN A 318 -17.04 -6.31 -15.36
C ASN A 318 -16.90 -4.83 -14.97
N LEU A 319 -15.68 -4.35 -14.72
CA LEU A 319 -15.44 -2.97 -14.33
C LEU A 319 -15.56 -2.03 -15.54
N THR A 320 -16.15 -0.85 -15.39
CA THR A 320 -16.01 0.19 -16.43
C THR A 320 -14.66 0.91 -16.31
N ALA A 321 -14.11 1.38 -17.44
CA ALA A 321 -12.91 2.24 -17.45
C ALA A 321 -13.28 3.73 -17.56
N GLU A 322 -14.44 4.04 -18.14
CA GLU A 322 -14.95 5.40 -18.24
C GLU A 322 -16.10 5.60 -17.25
N ASP A 323 -16.03 6.70 -16.51
CA ASP A 323 -17.06 7.13 -15.58
C ASP A 323 -17.32 8.62 -15.77
N SER A 324 -18.58 9.04 -15.62
CA SER A 324 -18.95 10.45 -15.71
C SER A 324 -18.76 11.22 -14.40
N THR A 325 -18.77 10.52 -13.27
CA THR A 325 -18.65 11.11 -11.93
C THR A 325 -17.24 10.92 -11.35
N ALA A 326 -16.77 11.90 -10.58
CA ALA A 326 -15.53 11.78 -9.82
C ALA A 326 -15.74 10.85 -8.60
N ASP A 327 -14.84 9.89 -8.43
CA ASP A 327 -14.68 9.11 -7.20
C ASP A 327 -13.24 8.60 -7.16
N CYS A 328 -12.34 9.36 -6.56
CA CYS A 328 -10.91 9.07 -6.53
C CYS A 328 -10.59 7.72 -5.89
N TYR A 329 -11.40 7.25 -4.94
CA TYR A 329 -11.23 5.95 -4.30
C TYR A 329 -11.57 4.81 -5.26
N ARG A 330 -12.75 4.88 -5.89
CA ARG A 330 -13.16 3.91 -6.94
C ARG A 330 -12.15 3.89 -8.07
N ASP A 331 -11.78 5.06 -8.58
CA ASP A 331 -10.96 5.21 -9.77
C ASP A 331 -9.53 4.70 -9.51
N CYS A 332 -8.93 5.03 -8.36
CA CYS A 332 -7.63 4.48 -7.98
C CYS A 332 -7.69 2.94 -7.82
N ALA A 333 -8.76 2.41 -7.21
CA ALA A 333 -8.95 0.96 -7.10
C ALA A 333 -9.05 0.28 -8.49
N LYS A 334 -9.76 0.91 -9.44
CA LYS A 334 -9.84 0.44 -10.85
C LYS A 334 -8.48 0.43 -11.51
N VAL A 335 -7.68 1.50 -11.38
CA VAL A 335 -6.32 1.55 -11.91
C VAL A 335 -5.48 0.40 -11.36
N MET A 336 -5.44 0.24 -10.03
CA MET A 336 -4.69 -0.85 -9.39
C MET A 336 -5.15 -2.24 -9.88
N ALA A 337 -6.45 -2.43 -10.07
CA ALA A 337 -7.02 -3.69 -10.55
C ALA A 337 -6.62 -3.97 -12.02
N PHE A 338 -6.76 -2.99 -12.91
CA PHE A 338 -6.39 -3.14 -14.32
C PHE A 338 -4.89 -3.37 -14.49
N GLU A 339 -4.04 -2.65 -13.76
CA GLU A 339 -2.59 -2.89 -13.79
C GLU A 339 -2.24 -4.31 -13.33
N SER A 340 -2.89 -4.79 -12.27
CA SER A 340 -2.66 -6.15 -11.75
C SER A 340 -3.15 -7.24 -12.71
N ALA A 341 -4.13 -6.93 -13.56
CA ALA A 341 -4.61 -7.80 -14.62
C ALA A 341 -3.77 -7.69 -15.92
N GLY A 342 -2.83 -6.74 -16.00
CA GLY A 342 -2.05 -6.45 -17.21
C GLY A 342 -2.81 -5.62 -18.26
N ASP A 343 -3.95 -5.05 -17.92
CA ASP A 343 -4.80 -4.22 -18.80
C ASP A 343 -4.36 -2.75 -18.72
N THR A 344 -3.20 -2.44 -19.31
CA THR A 344 -2.61 -1.10 -19.22
C THR A 344 -3.46 -0.04 -19.92
N ALA A 345 -4.18 -0.40 -20.98
CA ALA A 345 -5.03 0.52 -21.73
C ALA A 345 -6.19 1.03 -20.87
N ARG A 346 -6.95 0.14 -20.21
CA ARG A 346 -8.05 0.57 -19.33
C ARG A 346 -7.53 1.27 -18.07
N ALA A 347 -6.36 0.90 -17.56
CA ALA A 347 -5.70 1.65 -16.49
C ALA A 347 -5.39 3.10 -16.90
N GLU A 348 -4.88 3.31 -18.11
CA GLU A 348 -4.59 4.63 -18.67
C GLU A 348 -5.87 5.45 -18.90
N THR A 349 -6.93 4.86 -19.45
CA THR A 349 -8.23 5.53 -19.60
C THR A 349 -8.76 6.08 -18.26
N VAL A 350 -8.68 5.29 -17.18
CA VAL A 350 -9.12 5.75 -15.85
C VAL A 350 -8.24 6.88 -15.35
N ARG A 351 -6.91 6.80 -15.50
CA ARG A 351 -5.97 7.87 -15.10
C ARG A 351 -6.26 9.19 -15.80
N ASP A 352 -6.43 9.15 -17.11
CA ASP A 352 -6.72 10.34 -17.91
C ASP A 352 -8.05 10.96 -17.46
N GLY A 353 -9.06 10.13 -17.19
CA GLY A 353 -10.33 10.57 -16.62
C GLY A 353 -10.19 11.23 -15.24
N MET A 354 -9.36 10.66 -14.34
CA MET A 354 -9.07 11.26 -13.03
C MET A 354 -8.39 12.63 -13.17
N GLN A 355 -7.40 12.74 -14.06
CA GLN A 355 -6.69 14.01 -14.30
C GLN A 355 -7.61 15.07 -14.90
N LEU A 356 -8.41 14.72 -15.90
CA LEU A 356 -9.37 15.62 -16.55
C LEU A 356 -10.40 16.15 -15.54
N ARG A 357 -11.00 15.27 -14.74
CA ARG A 357 -11.98 15.65 -13.71
C ARG A 357 -11.38 16.60 -12.67
N ARG A 358 -10.13 16.36 -12.26
CA ARG A 358 -9.42 17.23 -11.33
C ARG A 358 -9.10 18.60 -11.92
N GLN A 359 -8.65 18.67 -13.18
CA GLN A 359 -8.43 19.95 -13.87
C GLN A 359 -9.73 20.74 -14.04
N ALA A 360 -10.84 20.04 -14.24
CA ALA A 360 -12.18 20.64 -14.31
C ALA A 360 -12.76 21.04 -12.94
N GLY A 361 -12.09 20.73 -11.81
CA GLY A 361 -12.61 21.02 -10.47
C GLY A 361 -13.88 20.21 -10.14
N SER A 362 -14.01 19.00 -10.67
CA SER A 362 -15.16 18.14 -10.40
C SER A 362 -15.23 17.78 -8.92
N GLN A 363 -16.42 17.93 -8.32
CA GLN A 363 -16.62 17.60 -6.92
C GLN A 363 -16.49 16.10 -6.67
N ASP A 364 -15.65 15.73 -5.71
CA ASP A 364 -15.47 14.34 -5.28
C ASP A 364 -16.27 14.06 -3.99
N PRO A 365 -16.99 12.92 -3.90
CA PRO A 365 -17.81 12.59 -2.72
C PRO A 365 -17.00 12.45 -1.42
N TRP A 366 -15.68 12.25 -1.51
CA TRP A 366 -14.79 12.07 -0.36
C TRP A 366 -14.17 13.38 0.15
N GLU A 367 -14.46 14.52 -0.49
CA GLU A 367 -14.00 15.84 -0.05
C GLU A 367 -14.30 16.14 1.43
N PRO A 368 -15.51 15.90 1.98
CA PRO A 368 -15.77 16.18 3.39
C PRO A 368 -14.95 15.33 4.37
N ILE A 369 -14.44 14.18 3.92
CA ILE A 369 -13.70 13.24 4.77
C ILE A 369 -12.21 13.55 4.72
N GLY A 370 -11.64 13.65 3.53
CA GLY A 370 -10.19 13.75 3.37
C GLY A 370 -9.71 14.98 2.58
N GLY A 371 -10.65 15.82 2.12
CA GLY A 371 -10.35 17.07 1.43
C GLY A 371 -9.54 16.89 0.15
N THR A 372 -8.89 17.98 -0.27
CA THR A 372 -7.98 17.97 -1.43
C THR A 372 -6.81 17.00 -1.24
N LEU A 373 -6.42 16.75 0.00
CA LEU A 373 -5.32 15.83 0.32
C LEU A 373 -5.66 14.38 -0.12
N TYR A 374 -6.89 13.95 0.11
CA TYR A 374 -7.36 12.60 -0.25
C TYR A 374 -7.40 12.40 -1.76
N THR A 375 -8.00 13.34 -2.48
CA THR A 375 -8.08 13.28 -3.94
C THR A 375 -6.70 13.34 -4.57
N CYS A 376 -5.78 14.19 -4.07
CA CYS A 376 -4.40 14.25 -4.53
C CYS A 376 -3.64 12.94 -4.24
N ALA A 377 -3.77 12.39 -3.03
CA ALA A 377 -3.08 11.15 -2.66
C ALA A 377 -3.51 9.97 -3.54
N PHE A 378 -4.82 9.76 -3.75
CA PHE A 378 -5.30 8.68 -4.62
C PHE A 378 -4.98 8.90 -6.10
N THR A 379 -5.02 10.15 -6.58
CA THR A 379 -4.61 10.48 -7.96
C THR A 379 -3.12 10.20 -8.18
N ALA A 380 -2.27 10.60 -7.24
CA ALA A 380 -0.84 10.31 -7.30
C ALA A 380 -0.53 8.82 -7.13
N LEU A 381 -1.27 8.10 -6.26
CA LEU A 381 -1.12 6.66 -6.09
C LEU A 381 -1.53 5.87 -7.35
N ALA A 382 -2.48 6.41 -8.11
CA ALA A 382 -2.86 5.88 -9.41
C ALA A 382 -1.83 6.20 -10.50
N HIS A 383 -0.92 7.17 -10.32
CA HIS A 383 0.07 7.55 -11.33
C HIS A 383 1.13 6.46 -11.56
N LYS A 384 1.71 6.44 -12.77
CA LYS A 384 2.83 5.56 -13.15
C LYS A 384 4.15 6.01 -12.56
#